data_AF-A0A7C1NNM2-F1
#
_entry.id   AF-A0A7C1NNM2-F1
#
_cell.length_a   1.000
_cell.length_b   1.000
_cell.length_c   1.000
_cell.angle_alpha   90.00
_cell.angle_beta   90.00
_cell.angle_gamma   90.00
#
_symmetry.space_group_name_H-M   'P 1'
#
loop_
_entity.id
_entity.type
_entity.pdbx_description
1 polymer ?
#
loop_
_entity_poly.entity_id
_entity_poly.type
_entity_poly.pdbx_seq_one_letter_code
_entity_poly.pdbx_strand_id
1 'polypeptide(L)'
;MKIWIKVFTGILLGALLGYFLPGSKATVETAAFISSLVIRIGRYVVFPLVFFALIVGTYELKREKRLFRVYGRTLLYLVLSTALLTVVGVLSVLLFSPERIPIIIESEIAFQITGFKESLFQVFPTNMLEVLTASGQVLLPLIFLAFILGINLDFEIRITNPVVQILD
;
A
#
# COMPACT_ATOMS: atom_id res chain seq x y z
N MET A 1 -7.48 7.66 28.16
CA MET A 1 -6.47 8.20 27.22
C MET A 1 -6.96 7.99 25.78
N LYS A 2 -6.86 9.02 24.93
CA LYS A 2 -7.24 8.94 23.50
C LYS A 2 -6.36 7.92 22.76
N ILE A 3 -6.88 7.27 21.72
CA ILE A 3 -6.19 6.21 20.96
C ILE A 3 -4.86 6.72 20.38
N TRP A 4 -4.85 7.92 19.79
CA TRP A 4 -3.65 8.50 19.19
C TRP A 4 -2.51 8.70 20.20
N ILE A 5 -2.83 9.05 21.46
CA ILE A 5 -1.83 9.18 22.52
C ILE A 5 -1.21 7.81 22.83
N LYS A 6 -2.01 6.75 22.89
CA LYS A 6 -1.52 5.37 23.14
C LYS A 6 -0.54 4.93 22.04
N VAL A 7 -0.88 5.20 20.78
CA VAL A 7 -0.01 4.87 19.63
C VAL A 7 1.30 5.65 19.72
N PHE A 8 1.22 6.96 19.96
CA PHE A 8 2.40 7.81 20.07
C PHE A 8 3.33 7.38 21.23
N THR A 9 2.76 7.10 22.40
CA THR A 9 3.54 6.58 23.53
C THR A 9 4.15 5.21 23.23
N GLY A 10 3.45 4.35 22.47
CA GLY A 10 3.97 3.05 22.05
C GLY A 10 5.18 3.17 21.11
N ILE A 11 5.12 4.11 20.16
CA ILE A 11 6.24 4.40 19.24
C ILE A 11 7.46 4.91 20.03
N LEU A 12 7.25 5.86 20.95
CA LEU A 12 8.33 6.40 21.79
C LEU A 12 8.97 5.32 22.66
N LEU A 13 8.16 4.51 23.35
CA LEU A 13 8.68 3.41 24.16
C LEU A 13 9.42 2.37 23.30
N GLY A 14 8.89 2.03 22.11
CA GLY A 14 9.55 1.11 21.18
C GLY A 14 10.92 1.62 20.73
N ALA A 15 11.04 2.91 20.43
CA ALA A 15 12.31 3.55 20.06
C ALA A 15 13.31 3.54 21.23
N LEU A 16 12.86 3.87 22.45
CA LEU A 16 13.69 3.82 23.65
C LEU A 16 14.17 2.40 23.95
N LEU A 17 13.28 1.40 23.87
CA LEU A 17 13.64 -0.01 24.04
C LEU A 17 14.66 -0.46 23.00
N GLY A 18 14.50 -0.06 21.73
CA GLY A 18 15.47 -0.36 20.67
C GLY A 18 16.85 0.26 20.90
N TYR A 19 16.92 1.43 21.54
CA TYR A 19 18.20 2.09 21.86
C TYR A 19 18.89 1.51 23.10
N PHE A 20 18.12 1.19 24.15
CA PHE A 20 18.66 0.78 25.45
C PHE A 20 18.84 -0.74 25.61
N LEU A 21 18.09 -1.59 24.89
CA LEU A 21 18.27 -3.04 25.01
C LEU A 21 19.52 -3.52 24.25
N PRO A 22 20.43 -4.26 24.89
CA PRO A 22 21.54 -4.89 24.19
C PRO A 22 21.01 -5.92 23.18
N GLY A 23 21.58 -5.92 21.97
CA GLY A 23 21.17 -6.75 20.82
C GLY A 23 21.44 -8.25 20.99
N SER A 24 20.92 -8.86 22.06
CA SER A 24 20.95 -10.31 22.21
C SER A 24 20.08 -10.95 21.13
N LYS A 25 20.53 -12.10 20.58
CA LYS A 25 19.81 -12.81 19.51
C LYS A 25 18.34 -13.08 19.89
N ALA A 26 18.09 -13.48 21.14
CA ALA A 26 16.75 -13.76 21.64
C ALA A 26 15.84 -12.52 21.68
N THR A 27 16.37 -11.35 22.04
CA THR A 27 15.61 -10.09 22.04
C THR A 27 15.22 -9.68 20.63
N VAL A 28 16.15 -9.79 19.68
CA VAL A 28 15.91 -9.44 18.27
C VAL A 28 14.89 -10.38 17.63
N GLU A 29 15.00 -11.69 17.86
CA GLU A 29 14.05 -12.68 17.34
C GLU A 29 12.64 -12.49 17.90
N THR A 30 12.51 -12.21 19.20
CA THR A 30 11.21 -11.96 19.83
C THR A 30 10.57 -10.68 19.26
N ALA A 31 11.35 -9.61 19.12
CA ALA A 31 10.87 -8.36 18.53
C ALA A 31 10.46 -8.54 17.06
N ALA A 32 11.25 -9.28 16.28
CA ALA A 32 10.94 -9.60 14.88
C ALA A 32 9.65 -10.43 14.77
N PHE A 33 9.45 -11.41 15.65
CA PHE A 33 8.22 -12.20 15.70
C PHE A 33 7.00 -11.31 15.98
N ILE A 34 7.04 -10.50 17.04
CA ILE A 34 5.94 -9.60 17.41
C ILE A 34 5.64 -8.62 16.27
N SER A 35 6.68 -8.00 15.70
CA SER A 35 6.54 -7.09 14.55
C SER A 35 5.87 -7.79 13.37
N SER A 36 6.32 -8.99 13.03
CA SER A 36 5.75 -9.76 11.92
C SER A 36 4.28 -10.13 12.16
N LEU A 37 3.91 -10.47 13.40
CA LEU A 37 2.51 -10.75 13.75
C LEU A 37 1.63 -9.51 13.60
N VAL A 38 2.07 -8.37 14.13
CA VAL A 38 1.33 -7.10 14.04
C VAL A 38 1.14 -6.70 12.57
N ILE A 39 2.19 -6.81 11.74
CA ILE A 39 2.11 -6.53 10.30
C ILE A 39 1.13 -7.48 9.60
N ARG A 40 1.13 -8.77 9.94
CA ARG A 40 0.20 -9.76 9.35
C ARG A 40 -1.26 -9.45 9.71
N ILE A 41 -1.53 -9.12 10.97
CA ILE A 41 -2.86 -8.72 11.43
C ILE A 41 -3.31 -7.44 10.70
N GLY A 42 -2.43 -6.45 10.57
CA GLY A 42 -2.73 -5.23 9.82
C GLY A 42 -3.05 -5.51 8.35
N ARG A 43 -2.23 -6.32 7.68
CA ARG A 43 -2.43 -6.69 6.27
C ARG A 43 -3.73 -7.45 6.03
N TYR A 44 -4.16 -8.26 6.99
CA TYR A 44 -5.42 -9.01 6.91
C TYR A 44 -6.64 -8.09 6.72
N VAL A 45 -6.64 -6.92 7.36
CA VAL A 45 -7.74 -5.94 7.24
C VAL A 45 -7.60 -5.09 5.97
N VAL A 46 -6.38 -4.71 5.61
CA VAL A 46 -6.13 -3.81 4.47
C VAL A 46 -6.63 -4.39 3.15
N PHE A 47 -6.39 -5.68 2.90
CA PHE A 47 -6.76 -6.30 1.64
C PHE A 47 -8.27 -6.24 1.32
N PRO A 48 -9.18 -6.78 2.17
CA PRO A 48 -10.62 -6.71 1.92
C PRO A 48 -11.13 -5.26 1.95
N LEU A 49 -10.61 -4.44 2.87
CA LEU A 49 -11.02 -3.04 2.98
C LEU A 49 -10.77 -2.28 1.68
N VAL A 50 -9.57 -2.39 1.11
CA VAL A 50 -9.22 -1.73 -0.16
C VAL A 50 -10.08 -2.25 -1.30
N PHE A 51 -10.32 -3.57 -1.37
CA PHE A 51 -11.12 -4.17 -2.43
C PHE A 51 -12.57 -3.68 -2.40
N PHE A 52 -13.27 -3.83 -1.28
CA PHE A 52 -14.68 -3.47 -1.15
C PHE A 52 -14.90 -1.95 -1.21
N ALA A 53 -14.08 -1.17 -0.51
CA ALA A 53 -14.20 0.29 -0.52
C ALA A 53 -13.96 0.88 -1.91
N LEU A 54 -13.06 0.29 -2.71
CA LEU A 54 -12.88 0.73 -4.10
C LEU A 54 -14.04 0.36 -5.00
N ILE A 55 -14.66 -0.80 -4.83
CA ILE A 55 -15.85 -1.17 -5.61
C ILE A 55 -16.97 -0.17 -5.35
N VAL A 56 -17.30 0.05 -4.08
CA VAL A 56 -18.36 0.99 -3.65
C VAL A 56 -18.01 2.42 -4.07
N GLY A 57 -16.79 2.88 -3.78
CA GLY A 57 -16.35 4.23 -4.15
C GLY A 57 -16.35 4.48 -5.66
N THR A 58 -15.95 3.49 -6.46
CA THR A 58 -15.99 3.61 -7.93
C THR A 58 -17.43 3.66 -8.44
N TYR A 59 -18.32 2.84 -7.87
CA TYR A 59 -19.75 2.83 -8.18
C TYR A 59 -20.39 4.20 -7.88
N GLU A 60 -20.14 4.77 -6.70
CA GLU A 60 -20.65 6.09 -6.33
C GLU A 60 -20.13 7.21 -7.24
N LEU A 61 -18.81 7.20 -7.53
CA LEU A 61 -18.19 8.17 -8.43
C LEU A 61 -18.74 8.11 -9.86
N LYS A 62 -19.09 6.91 -10.33
CA LYS A 62 -19.74 6.70 -11.64
C LYS A 62 -21.16 7.26 -11.62
N ARG A 63 -21.93 7.00 -10.55
CA ARG A 63 -23.29 7.52 -10.36
C ARG A 63 -23.34 9.06 -10.39
N GLU A 64 -22.33 9.71 -9.82
CA GLU A 64 -22.17 11.17 -9.87
C GLU A 64 -21.65 11.73 -11.20
N LYS A 65 -21.36 10.87 -12.20
CA LYS A 65 -20.72 11.24 -13.47
C LYS A 65 -19.38 11.96 -13.29
N ARG A 66 -18.66 11.64 -12.21
CA ARG A 66 -17.40 12.29 -11.81
C ARG A 66 -16.19 11.37 -11.85
N LEU A 67 -16.37 10.08 -12.13
CA LEU A 67 -15.33 9.05 -12.15
C LEU A 67 -14.05 9.50 -12.85
N PHE A 68 -14.08 9.78 -14.17
CA PHE A 68 -12.86 10.13 -14.91
C PHE A 68 -12.21 11.43 -14.42
N ARG A 69 -13.01 12.40 -13.96
CA ARG A 69 -12.49 13.68 -13.44
C ARG A 69 -11.75 13.46 -12.12
N VAL A 70 -12.28 12.62 -11.23
CA VAL A 70 -11.68 12.35 -9.93
C VAL A 70 -10.44 11.48 -10.10
N TYR A 71 -10.54 10.32 -10.74
CA TYR A 71 -9.39 9.44 -10.98
C TYR A 71 -8.27 10.13 -11.76
N GLY A 72 -8.61 10.89 -12.81
CA GLY A 72 -7.63 11.64 -13.60
C GLY A 72 -6.91 12.71 -12.79
N ARG A 73 -7.63 13.50 -11.98
CA ARG A 73 -7.00 14.48 -11.07
C ARG A 73 -6.15 13.80 -10.02
N THR A 74 -6.61 12.71 -9.41
CA THR A 74 -5.85 11.96 -8.41
C THR A 74 -4.54 11.43 -8.98
N LEU A 75 -4.57 10.82 -10.18
CA LEU A 75 -3.35 10.35 -10.85
C LEU A 75 -2.38 11.49 -11.14
N LEU A 76 -2.88 12.62 -11.62
CA LEU A 76 -2.06 13.80 -11.89
C LEU A 76 -1.42 14.33 -10.61
N TYR A 77 -2.18 14.43 -9.51
CA TYR A 77 -1.64 14.83 -8.21
C TYR A 77 -0.58 13.85 -7.71
N LEU A 78 -0.80 12.54 -7.84
CA LEU A 78 0.16 11.51 -7.43
C LEU A 78 1.47 11.60 -8.21
N VAL A 79 1.41 11.73 -9.54
CA VAL A 79 2.61 11.85 -10.38
C VAL A 79 3.38 13.13 -10.07
N LEU A 80 2.69 14.28 -10.00
CA LEU A 80 3.34 15.56 -9.71
C LEU A 80 3.94 15.63 -8.31
N SER A 81 3.21 15.16 -7.30
CA SER A 81 3.70 15.13 -5.92
C SER A 81 4.90 14.19 -5.77
N THR A 82 4.85 13.01 -6.39
CA THR A 82 5.98 12.06 -6.38
C THR A 82 7.20 12.69 -7.04
N ALA A 83 7.05 13.27 -8.23
CA ALA A 83 8.15 13.93 -8.94
C ALA A 83 8.76 15.07 -8.10
N LEU A 84 7.91 15.92 -7.49
CA LEU A 84 8.37 17.02 -6.64
C LEU A 84 9.10 16.50 -5.40
N LEU A 85 8.54 15.51 -4.70
CA LEU A 85 9.17 14.91 -3.52
C LEU A 85 10.48 14.21 -3.87
N THR A 86 10.58 13.58 -5.03
CA THR A 86 11.85 13.01 -5.53
C THR A 86 12.90 14.09 -5.72
N VAL A 87 12.54 15.23 -6.35
CA VAL A 87 13.46 16.37 -6.50
C VAL A 87 13.92 16.89 -5.14
N VAL A 88 13.00 17.07 -4.19
CA VAL A 88 13.33 17.49 -2.82
C VAL A 88 14.25 16.49 -2.12
N GLY A 89 13.99 15.19 -2.27
CA GLY A 89 14.83 14.13 -1.72
C GLY A 89 16.25 14.16 -2.27
N VAL A 90 16.39 14.27 -3.61
CA VAL A 90 17.69 14.36 -4.28
C VAL A 90 18.45 15.63 -3.86
N LEU A 91 17.77 16.78 -3.81
CA LEU A 91 18.39 18.03 -3.34
C LEU A 91 18.84 17.94 -1.88
N SER A 92 18.06 17.28 -1.02
CA SER A 92 18.43 17.10 0.39
C SER A 92 19.71 16.27 0.52
N VAL A 93 19.84 15.18 -0.24
CA VAL A 93 21.06 14.37 -0.24
C VAL A 93 22.26 15.16 -0.76
N LEU A 94 22.07 15.97 -1.80
CA LEU A 94 23.16 16.78 -2.37
C LEU A 94 23.63 17.88 -1.42
N LEU A 95 22.72 18.54 -0.70
CA LEU A 95 23.03 19.64 0.22
C LEU A 95 23.66 19.16 1.54
N PHE A 96 23.13 18.09 2.12
CA PHE A 96 23.59 17.60 3.42
C PHE A 96 24.69 16.54 3.31
N SER A 97 24.93 16.00 2.11
CA SER A 97 26.03 15.06 1.79
C SER A 97 26.33 14.08 2.93
N PRO A 98 25.48 13.04 3.13
CA PRO A 98 25.70 12.08 4.21
C PRO A 98 27.11 11.47 4.09
N GLU A 99 27.83 11.38 5.22
CA GLU A 99 29.16 10.78 5.26
C GLU A 99 29.11 9.38 4.66
N ARG A 100 30.09 9.06 3.81
CA ARG A 100 30.20 7.74 3.18
C ARG A 100 30.60 6.73 4.25
N ILE A 101 29.63 6.00 4.78
CA ILE A 101 29.90 4.81 5.59
C ILE A 101 30.61 3.79 4.68
N PRO A 102 31.75 3.22 5.10
CA PRO A 102 32.43 2.20 4.31
C PRO A 102 31.48 1.02 4.07
N ILE A 103 31.22 0.75 2.80
CA ILE A 103 30.38 -0.35 2.34
C ILE A 103 31.13 -1.64 2.67
N ILE A 104 30.72 -2.31 3.75
CA ILE A 104 31.05 -3.72 3.95
C ILE A 104 30.34 -4.43 2.81
N ILE A 105 31.11 -4.98 1.86
CA ILE A 105 30.61 -5.66 0.68
C ILE A 105 30.00 -7.00 1.13
N GLU A 106 28.80 -6.95 1.71
CA GLU A 106 27.84 -8.02 1.52
C GLU A 106 27.34 -7.84 0.09
N SER A 107 27.51 -8.86 -0.75
CA SER A 107 27.10 -8.86 -2.15
C SER A 107 25.65 -8.39 -2.25
N GLU A 108 25.45 -7.12 -2.59
CA GLU A 108 24.12 -6.58 -2.87
C GLU A 108 23.55 -7.41 -4.02
N ILE A 109 22.51 -8.17 -3.72
CA ILE A 109 21.66 -8.78 -4.72
C ILE A 109 21.17 -7.63 -5.59
N ALA A 110 21.69 -7.54 -6.82
CA ALA A 110 21.32 -6.50 -7.75
C ALA A 110 19.79 -6.42 -7.81
N PHE A 111 19.23 -5.30 -7.35
CA PHE A 111 17.79 -5.09 -7.32
C PHE A 111 17.31 -5.18 -8.76
N GLN A 112 16.66 -6.29 -9.12
CA GLN A 112 16.11 -6.44 -10.46
C GLN A 112 14.98 -5.44 -10.61
N ILE A 113 15.24 -4.36 -11.34
CA ILE A 113 14.22 -3.42 -11.75
C ILE A 113 13.22 -4.25 -12.54
N THR A 114 12.04 -4.46 -11.96
CA THR A 114 10.92 -5.07 -12.69
C THR A 114 10.66 -4.17 -13.89
N GLY A 115 10.87 -4.70 -15.09
CA GLY A 115 10.68 -3.92 -16.31
C GLY A 115 9.23 -3.46 -16.42
N PHE A 116 9.01 -2.37 -17.15
CA PHE A 116 7.67 -1.83 -17.37
C PHE A 116 6.70 -2.90 -17.92
N LYS A 117 7.21 -3.79 -18.77
CA LYS A 117 6.46 -4.91 -19.36
C LYS A 117 6.02 -5.90 -18.29
N GLU A 118 6.93 -6.32 -17.41
CA GLU A 118 6.64 -7.25 -16.33
C GLU A 118 5.65 -6.64 -15.32
N SER A 119 5.79 -5.35 -14.99
CA SER A 119 4.80 -4.65 -14.16
C SER A 119 3.42 -4.60 -14.81
N LEU A 120 3.34 -4.39 -16.13
CA LEU A 120 2.06 -4.40 -16.84
C LEU A 120 1.41 -5.79 -16.81
N PHE A 121 2.19 -6.86 -16.99
CA PHE A 121 1.67 -8.22 -16.86
C PHE A 121 1.23 -8.56 -15.43
N GLN A 122 1.85 -7.97 -14.41
CA GLN A 122 1.36 -8.12 -13.04
C GLN A 122 -0.03 -7.48 -12.87
N VAL A 123 -0.29 -6.32 -13.49
CA VAL A 123 -1.61 -5.65 -13.46
C VAL A 123 -2.68 -6.49 -14.15
N PHE A 124 -2.32 -7.13 -15.26
CA PHE A 124 -3.21 -7.97 -16.07
C PHE A 124 -2.78 -9.44 -16.00
N PRO A 125 -3.04 -10.14 -14.88
CA PRO A 125 -2.72 -11.55 -14.77
C PRO A 125 -3.52 -12.38 -15.78
N THR A 126 -3.02 -13.57 -16.11
CA THR A 126 -3.71 -14.53 -16.98
C THR A 126 -5.08 -14.93 -16.44
N ASN A 127 -5.27 -14.90 -15.12
CA ASN A 127 -6.53 -15.13 -14.46
C ASN A 127 -6.78 -14.07 -13.38
N MET A 128 -7.87 -13.30 -13.51
CA MET A 128 -8.20 -12.22 -12.58
C MET A 128 -8.59 -12.72 -11.19
N LEU A 129 -9.05 -13.97 -11.04
CA LEU A 129 -9.42 -14.52 -9.73
C LEU A 129 -8.19 -14.85 -8.87
N GLU A 130 -7.01 -15.02 -9.48
CA GLU A 130 -5.76 -15.22 -8.75
C GLU A 130 -5.41 -14.01 -7.88
N VAL A 131 -5.90 -12.83 -8.25
CA VAL A 131 -5.69 -11.60 -7.48
C VAL A 131 -6.27 -11.71 -6.07
N LEU A 132 -7.35 -12.47 -5.89
CA LEU A 132 -8.01 -12.67 -4.60
C LEU A 132 -7.32 -13.72 -3.72
N THR A 133 -6.59 -14.66 -4.34
CA THR A 133 -5.90 -15.76 -3.65
C THR A 133 -4.40 -15.50 -3.50
N ALA A 134 -3.85 -14.54 -4.23
CA ALA A 134 -2.46 -14.14 -4.18
C ALA A 134 -2.07 -13.60 -2.80
N SER A 135 -0.76 -13.59 -2.53
CA SER A 135 -0.15 -13.14 -1.28
C SER A 135 -0.42 -11.66 -0.93
N GLY A 136 -1.09 -10.91 -1.81
CA GLY A 136 -1.43 -9.49 -1.60
C GLY A 136 -0.21 -8.57 -1.55
N GLN A 137 0.96 -9.01 -2.03
CA GLN A 137 2.18 -8.20 -2.03
C GLN A 137 2.08 -6.98 -2.94
N VAL A 138 1.41 -7.12 -4.07
CA VAL A 138 1.13 -6.02 -5.01
C VAL A 138 -0.39 -5.83 -5.06
N LEU A 139 -0.85 -4.65 -4.60
CA LEU A 139 -2.28 -4.33 -4.58
C LEU A 139 -2.81 -3.81 -5.92
N LEU A 140 -1.94 -3.44 -6.85
CA LEU A 140 -2.35 -2.83 -8.12
C LEU A 140 -3.35 -3.67 -8.96
N PRO A 141 -3.19 -5.01 -9.09
CA PRO A 141 -4.15 -5.85 -9.79
C PRO A 141 -5.51 -5.92 -9.06
N LEU A 142 -5.48 -5.90 -7.73
CA LEU A 142 -6.68 -5.88 -6.87
C LEU A 142 -7.48 -4.60 -7.08
N ILE A 143 -6.78 -3.46 -7.08
CA ILE A 143 -7.35 -2.14 -7.36
C ILE A 143 -7.98 -2.12 -8.75
N PHE A 144 -7.31 -2.70 -9.74
CA PHE A 144 -7.82 -2.75 -11.12
C PHE A 144 -9.08 -3.62 -11.24
N LEU A 145 -9.10 -4.81 -10.63
CA LEU A 145 -10.28 -5.67 -10.57
C LEU A 145 -11.45 -4.96 -9.86
N ALA A 146 -11.20 -4.36 -8.69
CA ALA A 146 -12.20 -3.61 -7.93
C ALA A 146 -12.80 -2.45 -8.74
N PHE A 147 -11.95 -1.72 -9.49
CA PHE A 147 -12.37 -0.64 -10.38
C PHE A 147 -13.29 -1.14 -11.51
N ILE A 148 -12.93 -2.24 -12.18
CA ILE A 148 -13.78 -2.85 -13.21
C ILE A 148 -15.12 -3.24 -12.62
N LEU A 149 -15.13 -3.94 -11.48
CA LEU A 149 -16.37 -4.34 -10.82
C LEU A 149 -17.23 -3.13 -10.47
N GLY A 150 -16.66 -2.11 -9.83
CA GLY A 150 -17.40 -0.89 -9.47
C GLY A 150 -18.00 -0.14 -10.66
N ILE A 151 -17.31 -0.10 -11.81
CA ILE A 151 -17.89 0.46 -13.05
C ILE A 151 -19.08 -0.37 -13.53
N ASN A 152 -18.99 -1.69 -13.49
CA ASN A 152 -20.03 -2.57 -14.02
C ASN A 152 -21.26 -2.68 -13.10
N LEU A 153 -21.19 -2.21 -11.86
CA LEU A 153 -22.35 -2.20 -10.94
C LEU A 153 -23.44 -1.16 -11.29
N ASP A 154 -23.24 -0.32 -12.31
CA ASP A 154 -24.21 0.73 -12.69
C ASP A 154 -25.22 0.31 -13.78
N PHE A 155 -25.24 -0.96 -14.23
CA PHE A 155 -26.12 -1.39 -15.33
C PHE A 155 -27.61 -1.42 -14.98
N GLU A 156 -27.98 -2.02 -13.84
CA GLU A 156 -29.39 -2.09 -13.41
C GLU A 156 -29.53 -1.92 -11.90
N ILE A 157 -29.88 -0.70 -11.50
CA ILE A 157 -29.94 -0.25 -10.10
C ILE A 157 -30.81 -1.16 -9.22
N ARG A 158 -31.93 -1.69 -9.77
CA ARG A 158 -32.83 -2.58 -9.03
C ARG A 158 -32.17 -3.92 -8.65
N ILE A 159 -31.25 -4.41 -9.49
CA ILE A 159 -30.54 -5.67 -9.26
C ILE A 159 -29.26 -5.42 -8.46
N THR A 160 -28.62 -4.26 -8.64
CA THR A 160 -27.31 -4.00 -8.06
C THR A 160 -27.35 -3.42 -6.64
N ASN A 161 -28.41 -2.72 -6.24
CA ASN A 161 -28.48 -2.12 -4.89
C ASN A 161 -28.27 -3.13 -3.74
N PRO A 162 -28.87 -4.35 -3.75
CA PRO A 162 -28.58 -5.36 -2.72
C PRO A 162 -27.12 -5.81 -2.70
N VAL A 163 -26.45 -5.85 -3.86
CA VAL A 163 -25.03 -6.21 -3.95
C VAL A 163 -24.18 -5.12 -3.32
N VAL A 164 -24.44 -3.85 -3.64
CA VAL A 164 -23.70 -2.72 -3.07
C VAL A 164 -23.86 -2.66 -1.55
N GLN A 165 -25.05 -2.93 -1.01
CA GLN A 165 -25.29 -2.98 0.44
C GLN A 165 -24.56 -4.10 1.18
N ILE A 166 -24.14 -5.16 0.49
CA ILE A 166 -23.30 -6.22 1.09
C ILE A 166 -21.82 -5.83 1.05
N LEU A 167 -21.43 -4.99 0.10
CA LEU A 167 -20.05 -4.54 -0.10
C LEU A 167 -19.70 -3.31 0.76
N ASP A 168 -20.69 -2.53 1.18
CA ASP A 168 -20.57 -1.40 2.14
C ASP A 168 -20.61 -1.91 3.60
#